data_AF-A0A925Z0Y3-F1
#
_entry.id   AF-A0A925Z0Y3-F1
#
_cell.length_a   1.000
_cell.length_b   1.000
_cell.length_c   1.000
_cell.angle_alpha   90.00
_cell.angle_beta   90.00
_cell.angle_gamma   90.00
#
_symmetry.space_group_name_H-M   'P 1'
#
loop_
_entity.id
_entity.type
_entity.pdbx_description
1 polymer ?
#
loop_
_entity_poly.entity_id
_entity_poly.type
_entity_poly.pdbx_seq_one_letter_code
_entity_poly.pdbx_strand_id
1 'polypeptide(L)'
;MLQPYYQNILLEGGCDEAGRGCLAGPVVAASVILPKKFYHPGLNDSKQLTEEQRDLLAPIIKQEAICWKIGICDNNEIDEINI
;
A
#
# COMPACT_ATOMS: atom_id res chain seq x y z
N MET A 1 -0.41 15.31 11.70
CA MET A 1 0.08 13.96 11.33
C MET A 1 -0.92 12.95 11.85
N LEU A 2 -1.28 11.96 11.04
CA LEU A 2 -2.07 10.81 11.49
C LEU A 2 -1.27 10.01 12.52
N GLN A 3 -1.95 9.36 13.45
CA GLN A 3 -1.30 8.40 14.34
C GLN A 3 -0.88 7.17 13.52
N PRO A 4 0.22 6.48 13.90
CA PRO A 4 0.71 5.30 13.18
C PRO A 4 -0.24 4.09 13.29
N TYR A 5 -1.15 4.10 14.26
CA TYR A 5 -2.21 3.10 14.46
C TYR A 5 -3.33 3.72 15.30
N TYR A 6 -4.55 3.21 15.15
CA TYR A 6 -5.72 3.64 15.92
C TYR A 6 -5.78 3.00 17.31
N GLN A 7 -5.34 1.74 17.43
CA GLN A 7 -5.34 0.98 18.67
C GLN A 7 -4.10 0.10 18.84
N ASN A 8 -3.99 -0.50 20.04
CA ASN A 8 -2.84 -1.29 20.45
C ASN A 8 -3.16 -2.75 20.80
N ILE A 9 -4.35 -3.26 20.48
CA ILE A 9 -4.74 -4.62 20.87
C ILE A 9 -4.70 -5.55 19.65
N LEU A 10 -5.33 -5.15 18.55
CA LEU A 10 -5.36 -5.95 17.32
C LEU A 10 -4.26 -5.53 16.34
N LEU A 11 -4.06 -6.37 15.33
CA LEU A 11 -3.25 -6.03 14.16
C LEU A 11 -4.01 -5.02 13.29
N GLU A 12 -3.29 -4.05 12.75
CA GLU A 12 -3.85 -3.05 11.83
C GLU A 12 -3.13 -3.11 10.50
N GLY A 13 -3.92 -3.13 9.42
CA GLY A 13 -3.41 -3.05 8.06
C GLY A 13 -3.65 -1.66 7.49
N GLY A 14 -2.59 -1.05 6.95
CA GLY A 14 -2.73 0.12 6.08
C GLY A 14 -3.12 -0.34 4.67
N CYS A 15 -4.09 0.33 4.06
CA CYS A 15 -4.54 0.04 2.70
C CYS A 15 -4.48 1.30 1.84
N ASP A 16 -4.06 1.13 0.59
CA ASP A 16 -4.03 2.20 -0.41
C ASP A 16 -4.16 1.60 -1.82
N GLU A 17 -4.65 2.39 -2.77
CA GLU A 17 -4.81 1.98 -4.17
C GLU A 17 -4.07 2.88 -5.16
N ALA A 18 -3.69 2.29 -6.29
CA ALA A 18 -3.18 2.99 -7.45
C ALA A 18 -3.98 2.60 -8.70
N GLY A 19 -4.21 3.57 -9.60
CA GLY A 19 -4.89 3.31 -10.88
C GLY A 19 -6.35 3.76 -10.96
N ARG A 20 -6.98 4.18 -9.85
CA ARG A 20 -8.41 4.54 -9.81
C ARG A 20 -8.85 5.59 -10.86
N GLY A 21 -7.96 6.53 -11.19
CA GLY A 21 -8.24 7.62 -12.15
C GLY A 21 -7.58 7.44 -13.52
N CYS A 22 -6.94 6.30 -13.77
CA CYS A 22 -6.24 6.05 -15.03
C CYS A 22 -7.25 5.70 -16.14
N LEU A 23 -6.97 6.12 -17.38
CA LEU A 23 -7.80 5.78 -18.54
C LEU A 23 -7.58 4.34 -19.03
N ALA A 24 -6.50 3.70 -18.61
CA ALA A 24 -6.13 2.36 -19.01
C ALA A 24 -5.35 1.67 -17.90
N GLY A 25 -5.42 0.34 -17.88
CA GLY A 25 -4.79 -0.50 -16.87
C GLY A 25 -5.74 -0.83 -15.71
N PRO A 26 -5.30 -1.71 -14.80
CA PRO A 26 -6.09 -2.14 -13.65
C PRO A 26 -6.06 -1.11 -12.52
N VAL A 27 -6.96 -1.27 -11.55
CA VAL A 27 -6.74 -0.75 -10.20
C VAL A 27 -6.00 -1.79 -9.39
N VAL A 28 -4.92 -1.37 -8.73
CA VAL A 28 -4.13 -2.21 -7.84
C VAL A 28 -4.26 -1.66 -6.43
N ALA A 29 -4.71 -2.49 -5.50
CA ALA A 29 -4.75 -2.17 -4.08
C ALA A 29 -3.74 -3.03 -3.31
N ALA A 30 -3.13 -2.45 -2.29
CA ALA A 30 -2.26 -3.17 -1.38
C ALA A 30 -2.73 -3.02 0.07
N SER A 31 -2.55 -4.06 0.86
CA SER A 31 -2.70 -4.01 2.32
C SER A 31 -1.42 -4.50 2.98
N VAL A 32 -0.93 -3.77 3.98
CA VAL A 32 0.31 -4.07 4.69
C VAL A 32 0.09 -3.95 6.19
N ILE A 33 0.43 -5.00 6.94
CA ILE A 33 0.48 -5.01 8.40
C ILE A 33 1.94 -4.93 8.82
N LEU A 34 2.37 -3.79 9.35
CA LEU A 34 3.73 -3.58 9.84
C LEU A 34 3.83 -3.88 11.35
N PRO A 35 5.00 -4.32 11.84
CA PRO A 35 5.26 -4.37 13.28
C PRO A 35 5.08 -2.99 13.92
N LYS A 36 4.53 -2.92 15.14
CA LYS A 36 4.24 -1.64 15.82
C LYS A 36 5.43 -0.70 16.04
N LYS A 37 6.65 -1.24 16.03
CA LYS A 37 7.90 -0.50 16.21
C LYS A 37 8.67 -0.36 14.89
N PHE A 38 8.08 -0.77 13.78
CA PHE A 38 8.67 -0.60 12.48
C PHE A 38 8.82 0.89 12.18
N TYR A 39 10.01 1.28 11.79
CA TYR A 39 10.31 2.64 11.36
C TYR A 39 11.36 2.56 10.27
N HIS A 40 11.14 3.28 9.18
CA HIS A 40 12.13 3.46 8.14
C HIS A 40 12.10 4.94 7.72
N PRO A 41 13.23 5.65 7.70
CA PRO A 41 13.25 7.10 7.45
C PRO A 41 12.71 7.47 6.06
N GLY A 42 12.84 6.57 5.09
CA GLY A 42 12.27 6.72 3.75
C GLY A 42 10.80 6.32 3.62
N LEU A 43 10.22 5.66 4.62
CA LEU A 43 8.79 5.29 4.60
C LEU A 43 7.95 6.45 5.15
N ASN A 44 7.78 7.47 4.33
CA ASN A 44 6.86 8.59 4.54
C ASN A 44 6.00 8.76 3.27
N ASP A 45 5.23 9.86 3.16
CA ASP A 45 4.31 10.13 2.03
C ASP A 45 4.92 9.74 0.66
N SER A 46 4.34 8.70 0.07
CA SER A 46 4.83 8.05 -1.16
C SER A 46 4.86 8.99 -2.36
N LYS A 47 4.10 10.09 -2.30
CA LYS A 47 4.04 11.12 -3.36
C LYS A 47 5.31 11.96 -3.45
N GLN A 48 6.20 11.87 -2.46
CA GLN A 48 7.50 12.55 -2.45
C GLN A 48 8.66 11.62 -2.88
N LEU A 49 8.38 10.34 -3.13
CA LEU A 49 9.39 9.35 -3.46
C LEU A 49 9.58 9.23 -4.99
N THR A 50 10.83 9.12 -5.42
CA THR A 50 11.15 8.74 -6.80
C THR A 50 10.79 7.27 -7.05
N GLU A 51 10.72 6.86 -8.31
CA GLU A 51 10.57 5.45 -8.69
C GLU A 51 11.67 4.57 -8.06
N GLU A 52 12.93 4.99 -8.21
CA GLU A 52 14.09 4.29 -7.61
C GLU A 52 13.97 4.14 -6.08
N GLN A 53 13.51 5.18 -5.38
CA GLN A 53 13.29 5.10 -3.93
C GLN A 53 12.18 4.11 -3.57
N ARG A 54 11.10 4.05 -4.36
CA ARG A 54 10.01 3.08 -4.15
C ARG A 54 10.48 1.65 -4.40
N ASP A 55 11.30 1.43 -5.43
CA ASP A 55 11.86 0.12 -5.77
C ASP A 55 12.82 -0.39 -4.68
N LEU A 56 13.52 0.51 -4.00
CA LEU A 56 14.35 0.18 -2.83
C LEU A 56 13.51 -0.12 -1.58
N LEU A 57 12.41 0.60 -1.37
CA LEU A 57 11.56 0.46 -0.18
C LEU A 57 10.63 -0.75 -0.22
N ALA A 58 10.07 -1.08 -1.38
CA ALA A 58 9.12 -2.18 -1.52
C ALA A 58 9.66 -3.54 -1.00
N PRO A 59 10.90 -3.98 -1.30
CA PRO A 59 11.48 -5.20 -0.74
C PRO A 59 11.59 -5.13 0.79
N ILE A 60 12.02 -3.99 1.34
CA ILE A 60 12.17 -3.79 2.78
C ILE A 60 10.83 -3.94 3.48
N ILE A 61 9.78 -3.27 2.96
CA ILE A 61 8.41 -3.39 3.50
C ILE A 61 7.93 -4.84 3.43
N LYS A 62 8.12 -5.52 2.30
CA LYS A 62 7.68 -6.91 2.11
C LYS A 62 8.39 -7.90 3.03
N GLN A 63 9.66 -7.64 3.35
CA GLN A 63 10.46 -8.47 4.25
C GLN A 63 10.07 -8.27 5.71
N GLU A 64 9.82 -7.02 6.12
CA GLU A 64 9.59 -6.64 7.52
C GLU A 64 8.12 -6.69 7.92
N ALA A 65 7.19 -6.67 6.97
CA ALA A 65 5.76 -6.77 7.23
C ALA A 65 5.40 -8.14 7.87
N ILE A 66 4.50 -8.09 8.85
CA ILE A 66 3.87 -9.29 9.43
C ILE A 66 3.07 -10.02 8.35
N CYS A 67 2.35 -9.24 7.53
CA CYS A 67 1.60 -9.73 6.39
C CYS A 67 1.43 -8.60 5.38
N TRP A 68 1.43 -8.96 4.10
CA TRP A 68 1.06 -8.05 3.03
C TRP A 68 0.33 -8.81 1.92
N LYS A 69 -0.52 -8.10 1.19
CA LYS A 69 -1.22 -8.64 0.03
C LYS A 69 -1.46 -7.57 -1.02
N ILE A 70 -1.49 -8.00 -2.27
CA ILE A 70 -1.87 -7.18 -3.43
C ILE A 70 -3.16 -7.78 -3.99
N GLY A 71 -4.14 -6.91 -4.24
CA GLY A 71 -5.34 -7.18 -5.01
C GLY A 71 -5.30 -6.39 -6.32
N ILE A 72 -5.80 -6.99 -7.39
CA ILE A 72 -5.85 -6.38 -8.72
C ILE A 72 -7.29 -6.52 -9.20
N CYS A 73 -7.87 -5.41 -9.65
CA CYS A 73 -9.15 -5.37 -10.34
C CYS A 73 -8.86 -4.95 -11.79
N ASP A 74 -9.07 -5.85 -12.74
CA ASP A 74 -8.76 -5.57 -14.15
C ASP A 74 -9.83 -4.67 -14.81
N ASN A 75 -9.57 -4.23 -16.04
CA ASN A 75 -10.50 -3.33 -16.73
C ASN A 75 -11.87 -3.98 -17.00
N ASN A 76 -11.93 -5.30 -17.21
CA ASN A 76 -13.20 -5.99 -17.47
C ASN A 76 -14.03 -6.05 -16.18
N GLU A 77 -13.39 -6.33 -15.05
CA GLU A 77 -14.03 -6.26 -13.74
C GLU A 77 -14.53 -4.82 -13.46
N ILE A 78 -13.71 -3.80 -13.69
CA ILE A 78 -14.10 -2.38 -13.53
C ILE A 78 -15.30 -2.03 -14.41
N ASP A 79 -15.30 -2.46 -15.68
CA ASP A 79 -16.41 -2.22 -16.60
C ASP A 79 -17.71 -2.91 -16.14
N GLU A 80 -17.61 -4.05 -15.42
CA GLU A 80 -18.75 -4.79 -14.88
C GLU A 80 -19.30 -4.17 -13.59
N ILE A 81 -18.44 -3.81 -12.63
CA ILE A 81 -18.84 -3.41 -11.27
C ILE A 81 -18.74 -1.92 -10.98
N ASN A 82 -18.28 -1.12 -11.94
CA ASN A 82 -17.84 0.27 -11.80
C ASN A 82 -16.60 0.45 -10.88
N ILE A 83 -15.92 1.60 -11.03
CA ILE A 83 -14.76 2.00 -10.24
C ILE A 83 -15.08 2.29 -8.76
#